data_AF-A0A101HU63-F1
#
_entry.id   AF-A0A101HU63-F1
#
_cell.length_a   1.000
_cell.length_b   1.000
_cell.length_c   1.000
_cell.angle_alpha   90.00
_cell.angle_beta   90.00
_cell.angle_gamma   90.00
#
_symmetry.space_group_name_H-M   'P 1'
#
loop_
_entity.id
_entity.type
_entity.pdbx_description
1 polymer ?
#
loop_
_entity_poly.entity_id
_entity_poly.type
_entity_poly.pdbx_seq_one_letter_code
_entity_poly.pdbx_strand_id
1 'polypeptide(L)' 'MSVNNETTQTNEFEPRIIGFTCNWCSYAGADLAGVSRMKYPANIRVIRVPCSGRVNPQFVLRAFQKGADGVLVSG' A
#
# COMPACT_ATOMS: atom_id res chain seq x y z
N MET A 1 -3.38 2.52 46.73
CA MET A 1 -4.32 2.97 45.68
C MET A 1 -3.82 2.46 44.34
N SER A 2 -4.57 1.54 43.76
CA SER A 2 -4.37 0.85 42.48
C SER A 2 -4.61 1.77 41.28
N VAL A 3 -3.83 1.62 40.21
CA VAL A 3 -4.29 1.64 38.79
C VAL A 3 -3.24 0.86 37.98
N ASN A 4 -3.37 -0.47 37.86
CA ASN A 4 -3.97 -1.23 36.75
C ASN A 4 -3.16 -1.21 35.45
N ASN A 5 -2.53 -2.36 35.24
CA ASN A 5 -1.90 -2.87 34.02
C ASN A 5 -2.92 -2.96 32.86
N GLU A 6 -2.68 -2.24 31.77
CA GLU A 6 -3.28 -2.52 30.46
C GLU A 6 -2.18 -2.92 29.48
N THR A 7 -1.82 -4.21 29.53
CA THR A 7 -1.06 -4.85 28.47
C THR A 7 -1.94 -4.85 27.22
N THR A 8 -1.77 -3.84 26.35
CA THR A 8 -2.40 -3.84 25.02
C THR A 8 -1.79 -5.02 24.26
N GLN A 9 -2.53 -6.13 24.16
CA GLN A 9 -2.20 -7.22 23.26
C GLN A 9 -2.42 -6.70 21.83
N THR A 10 -1.41 -6.06 21.25
CA THR A 10 -1.42 -5.71 19.82
C THR A 10 -1.21 -7.01 19.06
N ASN A 11 -2.29 -7.70 18.70
CA ASN A 11 -2.24 -8.59 17.54
C ASN A 11 -1.67 -7.72 16.39
N GLU A 12 -0.44 -8.00 15.94
CA GLU A 12 0.26 -7.19 14.93
C GLU A 12 -0.54 -7.20 13.63
N PHE A 13 -1.37 -6.18 13.45
CA PHE A 13 -2.14 -5.98 12.24
C PHE A 13 -1.18 -5.48 11.15
N GLU A 14 -0.89 -6.32 10.15
CA GLU A 14 -0.12 -5.93 8.98
C GLU A 14 -1.06 -5.49 7.84
N PRO A 15 -1.16 -4.17 7.56
CA PRO A 15 -2.14 -3.66 6.61
C PRO A 15 -1.79 -4.07 5.18
N ARG A 16 -2.75 -4.62 4.44
CA ARG A 16 -2.58 -5.00 3.04
C ARG A 16 -2.87 -3.82 2.14
N ILE A 17 -1.83 -3.25 1.53
CA ILE A 17 -1.94 -2.07 0.68
C ILE A 17 -1.82 -2.49 -0.78
N ILE A 18 -2.74 -2.01 -1.63
CA ILE A 18 -2.64 -2.13 -3.09
C ILE A 18 -2.23 -0.78 -3.67
N GLY A 19 -1.14 -0.75 -4.42
CA GLY A 19 -0.64 0.46 -5.07
C GLY A 19 -0.81 0.42 -6.59
N PHE A 20 -1.62 1.30 -7.17
CA PHE A 20 -1.66 1.52 -8.62
C PHE A 20 -0.59 2.54 -8.99
N THR A 21 0.41 2.12 -9.75
CA THR A 21 1.53 2.98 -10.17
C THR A 21 1.56 3.13 -11.68
N CYS A 22 1.76 4.36 -12.14
CA CYS A 22 1.95 4.60 -13.57
C CYS A 22 3.29 4.03 -14.04
N ASN A 23 3.34 3.62 -15.30
CA ASN A 23 4.52 3.01 -15.89
C ASN A 23 5.71 3.99 -16.01
N TRP A 24 5.43 5.29 -16.16
CA TRP A 24 6.45 6.27 -16.55
C TRP A 24 7.13 6.97 -15.37
N CYS A 25 6.38 7.33 -14.34
CA CYS A 25 6.90 8.10 -13.20
C CYS A 25 6.95 7.24 -11.93
N SER A 26 5.81 6.79 -11.42
CA SER A 26 5.75 6.14 -10.11
C SER A 26 6.34 4.73 -10.10
N TYR A 27 6.15 3.94 -11.16
CA TYR A 27 6.78 2.61 -11.26
C TYR A 27 8.30 2.73 -11.40
N ALA A 28 8.78 3.69 -12.21
CA ALA A 28 10.21 4.01 -12.30
C ALA A 28 10.78 4.49 -10.95
N GLY A 29 10.01 5.28 -10.18
CA GLY A 29 10.38 5.67 -8.82
C GLY A 29 10.43 4.48 -7.85
N ALA A 30 9.52 3.53 -7.97
CA ALA A 30 9.54 2.29 -7.19
C ALA A 30 10.76 1.41 -7.55
N ASP A 31 11.10 1.33 -8.84
CA ASP A 31 12.30 0.64 -9.30
C ASP A 31 13.57 1.33 -8.78
N LEU A 32 13.62 2.66 -8.81
CA LEU A 32 14.72 3.44 -8.23
C LEU A 32 14.84 3.19 -6.72
N ALA A 33 13.73 3.12 -5.98
CA ALA A 33 13.75 2.78 -4.56
C ALA A 33 14.38 1.40 -4.30
N GLY A 34 14.11 0.43 -5.18
CA GLY A 34 14.76 -0.89 -5.16
C GLY A 34 16.25 -0.82 -5.45
N VAL A 35 16.66 -0.09 -6.50
CA VAL A 35 18.08 0.09 -6.87
C VAL A 35 18.86 0.82 -5.78
N SER A 36 18.26 1.84 -5.17
CA SER A 36 18.82 2.59 -4.04
C SER A 36 18.78 1.82 -2.72
N ARG A 37 18.25 0.59 -2.71
CA ARG A 37 18.14 -0.27 -1.53
C ARG A 37 17.40 0.41 -0.36
N MET A 38 16.43 1.26 -0.68
CA MET A 38 15.58 1.89 0.33
C MET A 38 14.73 0.81 1.00
N LYS A 39 14.76 0.76 2.33
CA LYS A 39 13.97 -0.18 3.11
C LYS A 39 12.55 0.36 3.23
N TYR A 40 11.59 -0.48 2.88
CA TYR A 40 10.16 -0.24 3.06
C TYR A 40 9.50 -1.56 3.47
N PRO A 41 8.33 -1.51 4.15
CA PRO A 41 7.61 -2.70 4.56
C PRO A 41 7.07 -3.50 3.35
N ALA A 42 7.05 -4.82 3.44
CA ALA A 42 6.60 -5.73 2.37
C ALA A 42 5.06 -5.83 2.24
N ASN A 43 4.35 -4.91 2.87
CA ASN A 43 2.90 -4.91 3.00
C ASN A 43 2.18 -4.30 1.77
N ILE A 44 2.92 -3.61 0.91
CA ILE A 44 2.44 -3.00 -0.34
C ILE A 44 2.63 -3.93 -1.54
N ARG A 45 1.57 -4.06 -2.36
CA ARG A 45 1.57 -4.82 -3.60
C ARG A 45 1.27 -3.89 -4.76
N VAL A 46 2.22 -3.78 -5.68
CA VAL A 46 2.18 -2.78 -6.76
C VAL A 46 1.53 -3.36 -8.02
N ILE A 47 0.59 -2.64 -8.60
CA ILE A 47 -0.09 -2.94 -9.86
C ILE A 47 0.31 -1.86 -10.87
N ARG A 48 1.01 -2.29 -11.92
CA ARG A 48 1.46 -1.39 -12.98
C ARG A 48 0.32 -1.06 -13.93
N VAL A 49 0.10 0.23 -14.16
CA VAL A 49 -0.83 0.77 -15.16
C VAL A 49 -0.10 1.68 -16.15
N PRO A 50 -0.53 1.81 -17.41
CA PRO A 50 0.16 2.65 -18.39
C PRO A 50 0.23 4.13 -17.97
N CYS A 51 -0.81 4.64 -17.30
CA CYS A 51 -0.88 5.99 -16.75
C CYS A 51 -1.88 6.01 -15.57
N SER A 52 -1.76 6.95 -14.64
CA SER A 52 -2.72 7.16 -13.55
C SER A 52 -4.15 7.41 -14.06
N GLY A 53 -4.30 7.99 -15.26
CA GLY A 53 -5.61 8.15 -15.91
C GLY A 53 -6.32 6.84 -16.26
N ARG A 54 -5.64 5.68 -16.23
CA ARG A 54 -6.27 4.37 -16.39
C ARG A 54 -6.98 3.89 -15.10
N VAL A 55 -6.67 4.49 -13.95
CA VAL A 55 -7.23 4.06 -12.66
C VAL A 55 -8.66 4.55 -12.55
N ASN A 56 -9.61 3.62 -12.71
CA ASN A 56 -11.02 3.88 -12.50
C ASN A 56 -11.36 3.71 -11.00
N PRO A 57 -12.23 4.55 -10.40
CA PRO A 57 -12.73 4.36 -9.04
C PRO A 57 -13.26 2.94 -8.74
N GLN A 58 -13.80 2.24 -9.73
CA GLN A 58 -14.24 0.84 -9.61
C GLN A 58 -13.08 -0.11 -9.23
N PHE A 59 -11.85 0.16 -9.66
CA PHE A 59 -10.70 -0.63 -9.26
C PHE A 59 -10.35 -0.44 -7.79
N VAL A 60 -10.49 0.79 -7.28
CA VAL A 60 -10.29 1.12 -5.87
C VAL A 60 -11.34 0.42 -5.01
N LEU A 61 -12.62 0.51 -5.39
CA LEU A 61 -13.71 -0.19 -4.69
C LEU A 61 -13.53 -1.70 -4.71
N ARG A 62 -13.12 -2.27 -5.85
CA ARG A 62 -12.84 -3.71 -5.96
C ARG A 62 -11.67 -4.14 -5.10
N ALA A 63 -10.65 -3.30 -4.93
CA ALA A 63 -9.53 -3.58 -4.03
C ALA A 63 -10.01 -3.65 -2.56
N PHE A 64 -10.83 -2.70 -2.12
CA PHE A 64 -11.45 -2.74 -0.79
C PHE A 64 -12.37 -3.96 -0.61
N GLN A 65 -13.21 -4.30 -1.59
CA GLN A 65 -14.05 -5.50 -1.56
C GLN A 65 -13.25 -6.81 -1.44
N LYS A 66 -12.02 -6.83 -1.96
CA LYS A 66 -11.11 -7.99 -1.85
C LYS A 66 -10.33 -8.03 -0.53
N GLY A 67 -10.58 -7.11 0.39
CA GLY A 67 -9.89 -7.05 1.69
C GLY A 67 -8.55 -6.34 1.65
N ALA A 68 -8.40 -5.32 0.80
CA ALA A 68 -7.32 -4.34 0.96
C ALA A 68 -7.67 -3.37 2.09
N ASP A 69 -6.71 -3.07 2.96
CA ASP A 69 -6.85 -2.12 4.05
C ASP A 69 -6.55 -0.67 3.60
N GLY A 70 -5.84 -0.54 2.47
CA GLY A 70 -5.53 0.73 1.86
C GLY A 70 -5.27 0.60 0.36
N VAL A 71 -5.54 1.69 -0.37
CA VAL A 71 -5.27 1.80 -1.80
C VAL A 71 -4.47 3.07 -2.06
N LEU A 72 -3.31 2.93 -2.68
CA LEU A 72 -2.48 4.03 -3.14
C LEU A 72 -2.65 4.18 -4.66
N VAL A 73 -2.84 5.40 -5.14
CA VAL A 73 -2.82 5.71 -6.57
C VAL A 73 -1.75 6.77 -6.79
N SER A 74 -0.75 6.45 -7.59
CA SER A 74 0.37 7.35 -7.91
C SER A 74 0.58 7.39 -9.42
N GLY A 75 0.73 8.62 -9.92
CA GLY A 75 0.95 8.95 -11.33
C GLY A 75 2.28 9.64 -11.55
#